data_AF-A0A2V9RQB4-F1
#
_entry.id   AF-A0A2V9RQB4-F1
#
_cell.length_a   1.000
_cell.length_b   1.000
_cell.length_c   1.000
_cell.angle_alpha   90.00
_cell.angle_beta   90.00
_cell.angle_gamma   90.00
#
_symmetry.space_group_name_H-M   'P 1'
#
loop_
_entity.id
_entity.type
_entity.pdbx_description
1 polymer ?
#
loop_
_entity_poly.entity_id
_entity_poly.type
_entity_poly.pdbx_seq_one_letter_code
_entity_poly.pdbx_strand_id
1 'polypeptide(L)'
;SNVNPAWQLTMPQHIQGEDLVVPENSYFGMGDNRDVSLDSRFWGFIPRENVIGRPMFIYWSFETPRDQYERTEASERLKFLAHVVLHFFDQTRWRRTLRFVN
;
A
#
# COMPACT_ATOMS: atom_id res chain seq x y z
N SER A 1 -15.87 -14.29 -5.65
CA SER A 1 -15.06 -13.09 -5.94
C SER A 1 -14.53 -12.54 -4.62
N ASN A 2 -13.36 -11.90 -4.60
CA ASN A 2 -12.83 -11.25 -3.37
C ASN A 2 -13.47 -9.86 -3.13
N VAL A 3 -14.64 -9.62 -3.70
CA VAL A 3 -15.36 -8.35 -3.61
C VAL A 3 -16.22 -8.38 -2.36
N ASN A 4 -16.22 -7.28 -1.61
CA ASN A 4 -17.08 -7.14 -0.44
C ASN A 4 -18.55 -7.26 -0.87
N PRO A 5 -19.37 -8.14 -0.24
CA PRO A 5 -20.77 -8.33 -0.61
C PRO A 5 -21.60 -7.04 -0.55
N ALA A 6 -21.34 -6.16 0.42
CA ALA A 6 -22.01 -4.88 0.52
C ALA A 6 -21.66 -3.98 -0.66
N TRP A 7 -20.37 -3.93 -1.03
CA TRP A 7 -19.93 -3.14 -2.18
C TRP A 7 -20.53 -3.66 -3.50
N GLN A 8 -20.65 -4.97 -3.66
CA GLN A 8 -21.30 -5.56 -4.83
C GLN A 8 -22.77 -5.10 -4.99
N LEU A 9 -23.46 -4.83 -3.87
CA LEU A 9 -24.85 -4.36 -3.88
C LEU A 9 -24.97 -2.84 -4.04
N THR A 10 -24.02 -2.06 -3.51
CA THR A 10 -24.09 -0.60 -3.53
C THR A 10 -23.39 0.03 -4.73
N MET A 11 -22.35 -0.60 -5.29
CA MET A 11 -21.60 -0.05 -6.42
C MET A 11 -22.46 0.35 -7.63
N PRO A 12 -23.47 -0.45 -8.06
CA PRO A 12 -24.33 -0.05 -9.19
C PRO A 12 -25.09 1.26 -8.98
N GLN A 13 -25.34 1.65 -7.72
CA GLN A 13 -26.04 2.90 -7.39
C GLN A 13 -25.17 4.14 -7.66
N HIS A 14 -23.86 3.94 -7.82
CA HIS A 14 -22.90 4.99 -8.09
C HIS A 14 -22.48 5.05 -9.57
N ILE A 15 -23.06 4.22 -10.43
CA ILE A 15 -22.79 4.23 -11.87
C ILE A 15 -23.70 5.26 -12.54
N GLN A 16 -23.12 6.18 -13.28
CA GLN A 16 -23.83 7.15 -14.12
C GLN A 16 -23.35 6.99 -15.56
N GLY A 17 -24.15 6.34 -16.40
CA GLY A 17 -23.72 5.95 -17.75
C GLY A 17 -22.66 4.85 -17.69
N GLU A 18 -21.47 5.13 -18.22
CA GLU A 18 -20.32 4.21 -18.19
C GLU A 18 -19.35 4.49 -17.03
N ASP A 19 -19.59 5.57 -16.27
CA ASP A 19 -18.66 6.06 -15.26
C ASP A 19 -19.11 5.69 -13.83
N LEU A 20 -18.14 5.29 -13.00
CA LEU A 20 -18.32 5.17 -11.55
C LEU A 20 -18.09 6.55 -10.90
N VAL A 21 -19.15 7.15 -10.38
CA VAL A 21 -19.12 8.48 -9.77
C VAL A 21 -18.83 8.37 -8.28
N VAL A 22 -17.73 8.98 -7.85
CA VAL A 22 -17.32 9.03 -6.45
C VAL A 22 -18.21 10.03 -5.70
N PRO A 23 -18.85 9.66 -4.58
CA PRO A 23 -19.68 10.56 -3.81
C PRO A 23 -18.85 11.67 -3.13
N GLU A 24 -19.53 12.73 -2.70
CA GLU A 24 -18.88 13.80 -1.95
C GLU A 24 -18.16 13.28 -0.70
N ASN A 25 -17.08 13.97 -0.32
CA ASN A 25 -16.23 13.62 0.83
C ASN A 25 -15.68 12.19 0.78
N SER A 26 -15.52 11.60 -0.40
CA SER A 26 -14.95 10.28 -0.58
C SER A 26 -13.88 10.27 -1.67
N TYR A 27 -13.05 9.22 -1.66
CA TYR A 27 -12.04 8.96 -2.67
C TYR A 27 -12.17 7.55 -3.22
N PHE A 28 -11.77 7.37 -4.47
CA PHE A 28 -11.54 6.06 -5.05
C PHE A 28 -10.03 5.81 -5.15
N GLY A 29 -9.51 4.86 -4.37
CA GLY A 29 -8.10 4.53 -4.31
C GLY A 29 -7.79 3.30 -5.16
N MET A 30 -6.72 3.36 -5.95
CA MET A 30 -6.20 2.22 -6.70
C MET A 30 -4.71 2.06 -6.45
N GLY A 31 -4.28 0.83 -6.20
CA GLY A 31 -2.85 0.52 -6.12
C GLY A 31 -2.20 0.49 -7.49
N ASP A 32 -0.91 0.81 -7.54
CA ASP A 32 -0.13 0.76 -8.79
C ASP A 32 0.05 -0.68 -9.30
N ASN A 33 0.16 -1.66 -8.38
CA ASN A 33 0.25 -3.07 -8.73
C ASN A 33 -1.16 -3.68 -8.86
N ARG A 34 -1.80 -3.45 -10.01
CA ARG A 34 -3.24 -3.68 -10.24
C ARG A 34 -3.72 -5.10 -9.99
N ASP A 35 -2.88 -6.10 -10.26
CA ASP A 35 -3.25 -7.51 -10.19
C ASP A 35 -3.26 -8.06 -8.77
N VAL A 36 -2.52 -7.41 -7.85
CA VAL A 36 -2.36 -7.86 -6.45
C VAL A 36 -2.83 -6.83 -5.43
N SER A 37 -3.39 -5.72 -5.89
CA SER A 37 -3.91 -4.66 -5.04
C SER A 37 -5.37 -4.93 -4.66
N LEU A 38 -5.61 -5.15 -3.37
CA LEU A 38 -6.95 -5.15 -2.80
C LEU A 38 -7.35 -3.71 -2.46
N ASP A 39 -7.92 -3.01 -3.43
CA ASP A 39 -8.24 -1.57 -3.35
C ASP A 39 -9.74 -1.29 -3.58
N SER A 40 -10.11 -0.02 -3.83
CA SER A 40 -11.51 0.43 -3.91
C SER A 40 -12.34 -0.32 -4.97
N ARG A 41 -11.70 -1.00 -5.93
CA ARG A 41 -12.38 -1.91 -6.87
C ARG A 41 -13.10 -3.05 -6.14
N PHE A 42 -12.59 -3.49 -4.99
CA PHE A 42 -13.09 -4.63 -4.23
C PHE A 42 -13.89 -4.25 -2.99
N TRP A 43 -13.56 -3.14 -2.31
CA TRP A 43 -14.18 -2.75 -1.05
C TRP A 43 -14.85 -1.37 -1.03
N GLY A 44 -14.82 -0.62 -2.14
CA GLY A 44 -15.54 0.64 -2.28
C GLY A 44 -14.75 1.89 -1.93
N PHE A 45 -15.45 2.99 -1.66
CA PHE A 45 -14.84 4.30 -1.49
C PHE A 45 -14.18 4.49 -0.11
N ILE A 46 -13.18 5.38 -0.06
CA ILE A 46 -12.49 5.82 1.16
C ILE A 46 -13.14 7.12 1.63
N PRO A 47 -13.77 7.15 2.81
CA PRO A 47 -14.23 8.40 3.41
C PRO A 47 -13.06 9.36 3.65
N ARG A 48 -13.26 10.66 3.39
CA ARG A 48 -12.20 11.68 3.48
C ARG A 48 -11.57 11.76 4.85
N GLU A 49 -12.34 11.55 5.91
CA GLU A 49 -11.88 11.50 7.30
C GLU A 49 -10.87 10.39 7.58
N ASN A 50 -10.88 9.32 6.78
CA ASN A 50 -9.91 8.23 6.89
C ASN A 50 -8.59 8.55 6.17
N VAL A 51 -8.49 9.68 5.46
CA VAL A 51 -7.28 10.09 4.75
C VAL A 51 -6.44 10.99 5.64
N ILE A 52 -5.31 10.46 6.12
CA ILE A 52 -4.39 11.18 7.01
C ILE A 52 -3.56 12.24 6.24
N GLY A 53 -3.15 11.96 5.00
CA GLY A 53 -2.31 12.88 4.23
C GLY A 53 -1.73 12.27 2.96
N ARG A 54 -0.82 13.01 2.32
CA ARG A 54 -0.10 12.59 1.10
C ARG A 54 1.31 12.12 1.46
N PRO A 55 1.82 11.03 0.86
CA PRO A 55 3.20 10.62 1.05
C PRO A 55 4.15 11.70 0.50
N MET A 56 5.11 12.14 1.32
CA MET A 56 6.00 13.27 0.96
C MET A 56 7.37 12.80 0.44
N PHE A 57 7.98 11.80 1.06
CA PHE A 57 9.29 11.27 0.67
C PHE A 57 9.50 9.85 1.19
N ILE A 58 10.45 9.12 0.60
CA ILE A 58 10.83 7.77 1.05
C ILE A 58 11.89 7.91 2.14
N TYR A 59 11.53 7.68 3.41
CA TYR A 59 12.47 7.80 4.54
C TYR A 59 13.66 6.84 4.42
N TRP A 60 13.42 5.57 4.08
CA TRP A 60 14.47 4.56 3.93
C TRP A 60 14.00 3.40 3.05
N SER A 61 14.93 2.82 2.29
CA SER A 61 14.69 1.66 1.43
C SER A 61 15.90 0.72 1.50
N PHE A 62 15.67 -0.52 1.90
CA PHE A 62 16.70 -1.55 2.09
C PHE A 62 16.37 -2.78 1.25
N GLU A 63 17.39 -3.52 0.80
CA GLU A 63 17.19 -4.77 0.07
C GLU A 63 16.82 -5.89 1.05
N THR A 64 15.62 -6.47 0.92
CA THR A 64 15.18 -7.56 1.80
C THR A 64 14.70 -8.76 0.99
N PRO A 65 14.96 -10.00 1.45
CA PRO A 65 14.31 -11.19 0.92
C PRO A 65 12.78 -11.09 1.00
N ARG A 66 12.07 -11.75 0.09
CA ARG A 66 10.60 -11.65 -0.01
C ARG A 66 9.89 -12.30 1.18
N ASP A 67 10.47 -13.36 1.74
CA ASP A 67 9.96 -14.13 2.87
C ASP A 67 10.28 -13.50 4.23
N GLN A 68 11.03 -12.38 4.26
CA GLN A 68 11.45 -11.74 5.50
C GLN A 68 10.28 -11.33 6.41
N TYR A 69 9.12 -10.99 5.85
CA TYR A 69 7.91 -10.63 6.60
C TYR A 69 7.20 -11.82 7.25
N GLU A 70 7.43 -13.04 6.76
CA GLU A 70 6.84 -14.26 7.31
C GLU A 70 7.63 -14.77 8.52
N ARG A 71 8.87 -14.30 8.69
CA ARG A 71 9.77 -14.68 9.79
C ARG A 71 9.42 -13.95 11.08
N THR A 72 8.69 -14.61 11.97
CA THR A 72 8.24 -14.05 13.25
C THR A 72 9.12 -14.41 14.45
N GLU A 73 10.01 -15.40 14.30
CA GLU A 73 10.89 -15.88 15.38
C GLU A 73 11.90 -14.83 15.84
N ALA A 74 12.17 -14.79 17.15
CA ALA A 74 13.08 -13.82 17.76
C ALA A 74 14.53 -13.94 17.26
N SER A 75 15.00 -15.17 17.03
CA SER A 75 16.33 -15.47 16.48
C SER A 75 16.50 -14.90 15.07
N GLU A 76 15.50 -15.08 14.21
CA GLU A 76 15.48 -14.58 12.84
C GLU A 76 15.41 -13.06 12.79
N ARG A 77 14.67 -12.42 13.71
CA ARG A 77 14.66 -10.96 13.85
C ARG A 77 16.02 -10.41 14.28
N LEU A 78 16.71 -11.10 15.20
CA LEU A 78 18.06 -10.69 15.62
C LEU A 78 19.08 -10.84 14.49
N LYS A 79 19.02 -11.95 13.74
CA LYS A 79 19.85 -12.14 12.53
C LYS A 79 19.59 -11.03 11.51
N PHE A 80 18.32 -10.67 11.29
CA PHE A 80 17.96 -9.58 10.38
C PHE A 80 18.52 -8.24 10.85
N LEU A 81 18.45 -7.92 12.14
CA LEU A 81 19.04 -6.69 12.67
C LEU A 81 20.57 -6.66 12.50
N ALA A 82 21.25 -7.76 12.81
CA ALA A 82 22.69 -7.85 12.58
C ALA A 82 23.03 -7.69 11.08
N HIS A 83 22.23 -8.29 10.20
CA HIS A 83 22.36 -8.14 8.76
C HIS A 83 22.20 -6.69 8.29
N VAL A 84 21.17 -5.99 8.77
CA VAL A 84 20.94 -4.57 8.47
C VAL A 84 22.13 -3.71 8.91
N VAL A 85 22.71 -3.97 10.08
CA VAL A 85 23.86 -3.20 10.59
C VAL A 85 25.10 -3.45 9.73
N LEU A 86 25.40 -4.70 9.43
CA LEU A 86 26.57 -5.07 8.63
C LEU A 86 26.45 -4.57 7.19
N HIS A 87 25.24 -4.63 6.63
CA HIS A 87 24.97 -4.27 5.24
C HIS A 87 24.30 -2.91 5.05
N PHE A 88 24.41 -2.03 6.05
CA PHE A 88 23.72 -0.75 6.04
C PHE A 88 24.10 0.09 4.80
N PHE A 89 25.37 0.09 4.41
CA PHE A 89 25.85 0.97 3.35
C PHE A 89 25.72 0.39 1.94
N ASP A 90 25.91 -0.92 1.77
CA ASP A 90 25.89 -1.60 0.48
C ASP A 90 24.48 -2.01 0.05
N GLN A 91 23.59 -2.35 0.99
CA GLN A 91 22.22 -2.76 0.68
C GLN A 91 21.16 -1.68 0.90
N THR A 92 21.53 -0.52 1.43
CA THR A 92 20.64 0.65 1.37
C THR A 92 20.50 1.12 -0.07
N ARG A 93 19.26 1.22 -0.55
CA ARG A 93 18.94 1.75 -1.88
C ARG A 93 18.97 3.27 -1.86
N TRP A 94 20.17 3.85 -1.79
CA TRP A 94 20.40 5.30 -1.72
C TRP A 94 19.69 6.08 -2.81
N ARG A 95 19.54 5.50 -4.01
CA ARG A 95 18.81 6.14 -5.11
C ARG A 95 17.33 6.37 -4.80
N ARG A 96 16.72 5.67 -3.85
CA ARG A 96 15.31 5.84 -3.47
C ARG A 96 15.14 6.59 -2.15
N THR A 97 16.06 6.38 -1.22
CA THR A 97 16.07 7.01 0.10
C THR A 97 16.14 8.54 -0.01
N LEU A 98 15.36 9.23 0.80
CA LEU A 98 15.19 10.70 0.87
C LEU A 98 14.77 11.37 -0.45
N ARG A 99 14.24 10.59 -1.41
CA ARG A 99 13.58 11.19 -2.58
C ARG A 99 12.18 11.63 -2.22
N PHE A 100 11.88 12.88 -2.56
CA PHE A 100 10.52 13.42 -2.53
C PHE A 100 9.65 12.72 -3.57
N VAL A 101 8.41 12.45 -3.19
CA VAL A 101 7.35 12.01 -4.08
C VAL A 101 6.74 13.28 -4.66
N ASN A 102 6.96 13.53 -5.94
CA ASN A 102 6.50 14.71 -6.66
C ASN A 102 5.35 14.36 -7.59
#